data_AF-A0A3R8PTB9-F1
#
_entry.id   AF-A0A3R8PTB9-F1
#
_cell.length_a   1.000
_cell.length_b   1.000
_cell.length_c   1.000
_cell.angle_alpha   90.00
_cell.angle_beta   90.00
_cell.angle_gamma   90.00
#
_symmetry.space_group_name_H-M   'P 1'
#
loop_
_entity.id
_entity.type
_entity.pdbx_description
1 polymer ?
#
loop_
_entity_poly.entity_id
_entity_poly.type
_entity_poly.pdbx_seq_one_letter_code
_entity_poly.pdbx_strand_id
1 'polypeptide(L)'
;MGYNEHCVAVHPSDFCVALTALDASVTALTKDQKEIKIPFKDFHKLPENTPWLDNNLPQDAVITKIEIPKNNFAQHSTYVKLRDRTSYAFALISVAAALDLNGKRIRQARLASGGVAHKPWRWFEVEKFLEGKRASEDVFEQASRLATKDLIPLTQNQYKIPMLQGAIVTALKDCLHP
;
A
#
# COMPACT_ATOMS: atom_id res chain seq x y z
N MET A 1 -0.28 -13.44 6.41
CA MET A 1 -1.73 -13.40 6.13
C MET A 1 -2.27 -12.05 6.56
N GLY A 2 -3.11 -11.40 5.75
CA GLY A 2 -3.63 -10.05 6.02
C GLY A 2 -4.87 -10.00 6.93
N TYR A 3 -5.35 -11.16 7.39
CA TYR A 3 -6.53 -11.39 8.22
C TYR A 3 -6.32 -12.66 9.05
N ASN A 4 -7.23 -12.95 9.98
CA ASN A 4 -7.32 -14.24 10.67
C ASN A 4 -8.79 -14.64 10.91
N GLU A 5 -9.02 -15.75 11.62
CA GLU A 5 -10.36 -16.24 11.95
C GLU A 5 -11.17 -15.31 12.87
N HIS A 6 -10.51 -14.44 13.63
CA HIS A 6 -11.15 -13.49 14.53
C HIS A 6 -11.52 -12.16 13.84
N CYS A 7 -10.77 -11.76 12.80
CA CYS A 7 -10.96 -10.49 12.13
C CYS A 7 -10.56 -10.56 10.65
N VAL A 8 -11.55 -10.29 9.80
CA VAL A 8 -11.42 -10.20 8.34
C VAL A 8 -11.59 -8.77 7.81
N ALA A 9 -11.65 -7.78 8.72
CA ALA A 9 -11.80 -6.38 8.37
C ALA A 9 -10.60 -5.87 7.56
N VAL A 10 -10.87 -4.98 6.61
CA VAL A 10 -9.85 -4.34 5.77
C VAL A 10 -9.68 -2.88 6.15
N HIS A 11 -8.46 -2.35 6.00
CA HIS A 11 -8.19 -0.94 6.23
C HIS A 11 -8.73 -0.08 5.08
N PRO A 12 -9.64 0.88 5.33
CA PRO A 12 -10.37 1.57 4.26
C PRO A 12 -9.70 2.88 3.80
N SER A 13 -8.66 3.36 4.50
CA SER A 13 -8.02 4.64 4.21
C SER A 13 -7.33 4.67 2.85
N ASP A 14 -7.49 5.78 2.13
CA ASP A 14 -6.68 6.06 0.94
C ASP A 14 -5.30 6.62 1.28
N PHE A 15 -5.27 7.60 2.19
CA PHE A 15 -4.03 8.32 2.53
C PHE A 15 -2.95 7.40 3.12
N CYS A 16 -3.33 6.51 4.04
CA CYS A 16 -2.39 5.55 4.65
C CYS A 16 -1.73 4.60 3.64
N VAL A 17 -2.39 4.30 2.52
CA VAL A 17 -1.81 3.45 1.47
C VAL A 17 -0.68 4.17 0.75
N ALA A 18 -0.88 5.44 0.39
CA ALA A 18 0.16 6.27 -0.22
C ALA A 18 1.36 6.45 0.72
N LEU A 19 1.11 6.74 2.02
CA LEU A 19 2.18 6.88 3.01
C LEU A 19 2.98 5.59 3.23
N THR A 20 2.32 4.44 3.18
CA THR A 20 2.99 3.13 3.29
C THR A 20 3.88 2.86 2.07
N ALA A 21 3.42 3.22 0.87
CA ALA A 21 4.21 3.11 -0.35
C ALA A 21 5.43 4.04 -0.31
N LEU A 22 5.29 5.26 0.20
CA LEU A 22 6.36 6.27 0.16
C LEU A 22 7.36 6.20 1.33
N ASP A 23 7.44 5.07 2.04
CA ASP A 23 8.34 4.90 3.20
C ASP A 23 8.18 6.01 4.26
N ALA A 24 6.95 6.50 4.44
CA ALA A 24 6.68 7.55 5.42
C ALA A 24 7.02 7.07 6.84
N SER A 25 7.10 8.00 7.78
CA SER A 25 7.21 7.75 9.21
C SER A 25 6.24 8.64 9.98
N VAL A 26 5.77 8.13 11.12
CA VAL A 26 4.93 8.84 12.09
C VAL A 26 5.80 9.20 13.28
N THR A 27 5.83 10.48 13.64
CA THR A 27 6.41 10.94 14.90
C THR A 27 5.27 11.23 15.88
N ALA A 28 5.42 10.74 17.10
CA ALA A 28 4.49 10.98 18.19
C ALA A 28 5.24 11.47 19.45
N LEU A 29 4.56 12.25 20.28
CA LEU A 29 5.03 12.68 21.60
C LEU A 29 4.22 11.99 22.68
N THR A 30 4.90 11.39 23.64
CA THR A 30 4.28 10.86 24.87
C THR A 30 3.94 11.97 25.86
N LYS A 31 3.18 11.65 26.90
CA LYS A 31 2.88 12.55 28.01
C LYS A 31 4.16 13.17 28.63
N ASP A 32 5.24 12.40 28.71
CA ASP A 32 6.53 12.81 29.26
C ASP A 32 7.42 13.58 28.25
N GLN A 33 6.83 14.07 27.15
CA GLN A 33 7.52 14.79 26.06
C GLN A 33 8.61 13.97 25.35
N LYS A 34 8.63 12.65 25.52
CA LYS A 34 9.52 11.76 24.75
C LYS A 34 8.99 11.58 23.34
N GLU A 35 9.86 11.82 22.36
CA GLU A 35 9.59 11.58 20.94
C GLU A 35 9.77 10.12 20.56
N ILE A 36 8.82 9.60 19.78
CA ILE A 36 8.83 8.25 19.23
C ILE A 36 8.61 8.36 17.71
N LYS A 37 9.48 7.72 16.93
CA LYS A 37 9.36 7.64 15.47
C LYS A 37 9.06 6.21 15.06
N ILE A 38 7.95 6.02 14.34
CA ILE A 38 7.45 4.71 13.89
C ILE A 38 7.45 4.72 12.35
N PRO A 39 8.14 3.78 11.67
CA PRO A 39 7.98 3.62 10.23
C PRO A 39 6.51 3.37 9.89
N PHE A 40 5.97 4.04 8.87
CA PHE A 40 4.53 4.00 8.59
C PHE A 40 4.04 2.59 8.19
N LYS A 41 4.91 1.80 7.55
CA LYS A 41 4.66 0.38 7.27
C LYS A 41 4.40 -0.46 8.53
N ASP A 42 4.92 -0.02 9.67
CA ASP A 42 4.82 -0.67 10.97
C ASP A 42 3.84 0.06 11.89
N PHE A 43 3.24 1.17 11.44
CA PHE A 43 2.29 1.92 12.27
C PHE A 43 0.99 1.16 12.48
N HIS A 44 0.39 0.62 11.42
CA HIS A 44 -0.83 -0.18 11.50
C HIS A 44 -0.52 -1.66 11.78
N LYS A 45 -1.38 -2.31 12.55
CA LYS A 45 -1.22 -3.71 12.98
C LYS A 45 -1.96 -4.67 12.05
N LEU A 46 -1.47 -5.91 12.02
CA LEU A 46 -2.30 -7.04 11.60
C LEU A 46 -3.13 -7.50 12.81
N PRO A 47 -4.25 -8.23 12.61
CA PRO A 47 -5.12 -8.60 13.73
C PRO A 47 -4.39 -9.38 14.82
N GLU A 48 -3.48 -10.29 14.44
CA GLU A 48 -2.73 -11.17 15.34
C GLU A 48 -3.64 -11.71 16.47
N ASN A 49 -3.21 -11.64 17.72
CA ASN A 49 -4.03 -12.03 18.88
C ASN A 49 -4.76 -10.84 19.52
N THR A 50 -4.67 -9.65 18.93
CA THR A 50 -5.22 -8.39 19.47
C THR A 50 -5.96 -7.59 18.39
N PRO A 51 -7.04 -8.11 17.79
CA PRO A 51 -7.75 -7.48 16.67
C PRO A 51 -8.44 -6.15 17.02
N TRP A 52 -8.55 -5.81 18.31
CA TRP A 52 -9.08 -4.52 18.79
C TRP A 52 -8.02 -3.40 18.83
N LEU A 53 -6.76 -3.70 18.45
CA LEU A 53 -5.68 -2.71 18.36
C LEU A 53 -5.34 -2.46 16.89
N ASP A 54 -5.75 -1.32 16.35
CA ASP A 54 -5.55 -0.99 14.94
C ASP A 54 -4.09 -0.60 14.60
N ASN A 55 -3.34 -0.08 15.58
CA ASN A 55 -2.02 0.51 15.35
C ASN A 55 -1.07 0.38 16.56
N ASN A 56 0.20 0.74 16.34
CA ASN A 56 1.30 0.71 17.32
C ASN A 56 1.52 2.06 18.01
N LEU A 57 0.55 2.99 18.00
CA LEU A 57 0.64 4.23 18.76
C LEU A 57 0.51 3.91 20.27
N PRO A 58 1.46 4.34 21.13
CA PRO A 58 1.30 4.21 22.57
C PRO A 58 0.06 4.96 23.07
N GLN A 59 -0.60 4.41 24.09
CA GLN A 59 -1.84 4.96 24.63
C GLN A 59 -1.70 6.40 25.16
N ASP A 60 -0.51 6.76 25.63
CA ASP A 60 -0.18 8.07 26.18
C ASP A 60 0.49 9.01 25.14
N ALA A 61 0.49 8.63 23.86
CA ALA A 61 1.15 9.38 22.80
C ALA A 61 0.17 10.07 21.84
N VAL A 62 0.57 11.24 21.34
CA VAL A 62 -0.13 12.00 20.31
C VAL A 62 0.74 12.11 19.06
N ILE A 63 0.16 11.85 17.89
CA ILE A 63 0.85 12.04 16.60
C ILE A 63 1.06 13.53 16.36
N THR A 64 2.29 13.93 16.11
CA THR A 64 2.65 15.35 15.90
C THR A 64 3.19 15.63 14.50
N LYS A 65 3.72 14.62 13.82
CA LYS A 65 4.31 14.80 12.49
C LYS A 65 4.23 13.52 11.66
N ILE A 66 4.05 13.70 10.36
CA ILE A 66 4.29 12.67 9.34
C ILE A 66 5.42 13.17 8.46
N GLU A 67 6.39 12.30 8.18
CA GLU A 67 7.53 12.63 7.33
C GLU A 67 7.66 11.63 6.20
N ILE A 68 7.72 12.12 4.98
CA ILE A 68 8.03 11.32 3.79
C ILE A 68 9.51 11.57 3.44
N PRO A 69 10.36 10.54 3.38
CA PRO A 69 11.74 10.69 2.97
C PRO A 69 11.83 11.31 1.57
N LYS A 70 12.86 12.15 1.36
CA LYS A 70 13.15 12.69 0.03
C LYS A 70 13.31 11.55 -0.97
N ASN A 71 12.63 11.64 -2.10
CA ASN A 71 12.58 10.62 -3.13
C ASN A 71 12.42 11.24 -4.53
N ASN A 72 12.53 10.41 -5.57
CA ASN A 72 12.43 10.81 -6.98
C ASN A 72 11.10 10.37 -7.62
N PHE A 73 10.09 10.04 -6.81
CA PHE A 73 8.87 9.40 -7.30
C PHE A 73 7.80 10.38 -7.77
N ALA A 74 7.89 11.66 -7.39
CA ALA A 74 6.83 12.64 -7.60
C ALA A 74 6.37 12.75 -9.06
N GLN A 75 7.31 12.65 -10.02
CA GLN A 75 7.01 12.72 -11.45
C GLN A 75 6.35 11.45 -11.99
N HIS A 76 6.45 10.31 -11.32
CA HIS A 76 5.98 9.02 -11.84
C HIS A 76 5.27 8.26 -10.73
N SER A 77 4.19 8.86 -10.23
CA SER A 77 3.36 8.28 -9.16
C SER A 77 1.88 8.36 -9.49
N THR A 78 1.13 7.36 -9.06
CA THR A 78 -0.31 7.26 -9.31
C THR A 78 -1.01 6.61 -8.13
N TYR A 79 -2.24 7.03 -7.89
CA TYR A 79 -3.16 6.35 -6.98
C TYR A 79 -4.45 5.95 -7.71
N VAL A 80 -4.64 4.65 -7.91
CA VAL A 80 -5.85 4.09 -8.53
C VAL A 80 -6.83 3.67 -7.44
N LYS A 81 -8.09 4.08 -7.56
CA LYS A 81 -9.17 3.77 -6.61
C LYS A 81 -10.38 3.16 -7.32
N LEU A 82 -10.56 1.86 -7.17
CA LEU A 82 -11.71 1.13 -7.71
C LEU A 82 -12.85 1.06 -6.68
N ARG A 83 -14.06 1.42 -7.11
CA ARG A 83 -15.23 1.65 -6.24
C ARG A 83 -16.53 1.52 -7.03
N ASP A 84 -17.62 1.18 -6.35
CA ASP A 84 -18.93 0.95 -6.98
C ASP A 84 -19.59 2.23 -7.50
N ARG A 85 -19.24 3.39 -6.91
CA ARG A 85 -19.77 4.70 -7.32
C ARG A 85 -18.65 5.71 -7.49
N THR A 86 -18.87 6.68 -8.39
CA THR A 86 -17.86 7.65 -8.83
C THR A 86 -17.42 8.67 -7.77
N SER A 87 -18.14 8.79 -6.65
CA SER A 87 -17.74 9.65 -5.53
C SER A 87 -18.29 9.14 -4.20
N TYR A 88 -17.74 9.67 -3.10
CA TYR A 88 -18.13 9.36 -1.72
C TYR A 88 -18.17 7.85 -1.41
N ALA A 89 -17.20 7.07 -1.87
CA ALA A 89 -17.10 5.65 -1.56
C ALA A 89 -15.69 5.27 -1.14
N PHE A 90 -15.61 4.29 -0.25
CA PHE A 90 -14.37 3.58 0.05
C PHE A 90 -13.93 2.77 -1.16
N ALA A 91 -12.63 2.48 -1.23
CA ALA A 91 -12.08 1.64 -2.27
C ALA A 91 -12.48 0.18 -2.00
N LEU A 92 -13.00 -0.50 -3.02
CA LEU A 92 -12.99 -1.97 -3.02
C LEU A 92 -11.55 -2.47 -3.13
N ILE A 93 -10.77 -1.85 -4.00
CA ILE A 93 -9.32 -1.99 -4.11
C ILE A 93 -8.74 -0.63 -4.42
N SER A 94 -7.62 -0.30 -3.79
CA SER A 94 -6.78 0.80 -4.24
C SER A 94 -5.34 0.36 -4.41
N VAL A 95 -4.61 1.06 -5.27
CA VAL A 95 -3.19 0.85 -5.52
C VAL A 95 -2.49 2.20 -5.56
N ALA A 96 -1.53 2.39 -4.66
CA ALA A 96 -0.52 3.43 -4.77
C ALA A 96 0.70 2.83 -5.48
N ALA A 97 1.09 3.40 -6.62
CA ALA A 97 2.27 3.02 -7.36
C ALA A 97 3.18 4.22 -7.54
N ALA A 98 4.50 4.00 -7.51
CA ALA A 98 5.45 5.00 -7.94
C ALA A 98 6.73 4.38 -8.50
N LEU A 99 7.34 5.03 -9.48
CA LEU A 99 8.52 4.55 -10.19
C LEU A 99 9.62 5.62 -10.20
N ASP A 100 10.85 5.26 -9.90
CA ASP A 100 12.04 6.04 -10.25
C ASP A 100 12.58 5.42 -11.56
N LEU A 101 12.64 6.21 -12.63
CA LEU A 101 12.98 5.75 -13.97
C LEU A 101 14.35 6.26 -14.40
N ASN A 102 15.14 5.38 -15.03
CA ASN A 102 16.29 5.74 -15.84
C ASN A 102 15.98 5.41 -17.31
N GLY A 103 15.47 6.40 -18.04
CA GLY A 103 14.90 6.21 -19.36
C GLY A 103 13.70 5.26 -19.31
N LYS A 104 13.81 4.10 -19.96
CA LYS A 104 12.75 3.06 -19.96
C LYS A 104 12.94 1.98 -18.90
N ARG A 105 13.95 2.09 -18.02
CA ARG A 105 14.22 1.10 -16.97
C ARG A 105 13.79 1.63 -15.61
N ILE A 106 13.24 0.74 -14.80
CA ILE A 106 12.83 1.03 -13.43
C ILE A 106 14.06 0.93 -12.55
N ARG A 107 14.52 2.05 -11.99
CA ARG A 107 15.56 2.06 -10.96
C ARG A 107 14.99 1.63 -9.61
N GLN A 108 13.78 2.07 -9.28
CA GLN A 108 13.12 1.72 -8.04
C GLN A 108 11.61 1.76 -8.22
N ALA A 109 10.88 0.89 -7.54
CA ALA A 109 9.42 0.88 -7.52
C ALA A 109 8.90 0.98 -6.08
N ARG A 110 7.70 1.56 -5.94
CA ARG A 110 6.85 1.50 -4.75
C ARG A 110 5.49 1.00 -5.15
N LEU A 111 4.97 0.03 -4.40
CA LEU A 111 3.66 -0.56 -4.68
C LEU A 111 2.98 -0.95 -3.37
N ALA A 112 1.85 -0.31 -3.07
CA ALA A 112 1.02 -0.67 -1.93
C ALA A 112 -0.46 -0.68 -2.31
N SER A 113 -1.27 -1.47 -1.60
CA SER A 113 -2.70 -1.60 -1.83
C SER A 113 -3.56 -1.41 -0.59
N GLY A 114 -4.74 -0.83 -0.79
CA GLY A 114 -5.82 -0.73 0.19
C GLY A 114 -6.97 -1.68 -0.12
N GLY A 115 -7.82 -1.95 0.87
CA GLY A 115 -8.99 -2.83 0.71
C GLY A 115 -8.66 -4.33 0.57
N VAL A 116 -7.40 -4.73 0.81
CA VAL A 116 -6.89 -6.11 0.65
C VAL A 116 -6.52 -6.80 1.96
N ALA A 117 -6.28 -6.04 3.03
CA ALA A 117 -5.83 -6.55 4.33
C ALA A 117 -6.23 -5.60 5.45
N HIS A 118 -6.06 -6.04 6.69
CA HIS A 118 -6.36 -5.26 7.90
C HIS A 118 -5.52 -3.98 8.05
N LYS A 119 -4.42 -3.89 7.31
CA LYS A 119 -3.59 -2.68 7.16
C LYS A 119 -3.25 -2.42 5.69
N PRO A 120 -2.79 -1.21 5.33
CA PRO A 120 -2.20 -0.98 4.00
C PRO A 120 -1.11 -2.00 3.70
N TRP A 121 -1.21 -2.68 2.56
CA TRP A 121 -0.33 -3.80 2.23
C TRP A 121 0.72 -3.37 1.22
N ARG A 122 2.01 -3.55 1.55
CA ARG A 122 3.12 -3.23 0.65
C ARG A 122 3.67 -4.47 -0.01
N TRP A 123 3.86 -4.41 -1.32
CA TRP A 123 4.26 -5.54 -2.16
C TRP A 123 5.78 -5.58 -2.38
N PHE A 124 6.56 -5.78 -1.32
CA PHE A 124 8.03 -5.74 -1.40
C PHE A 124 8.63 -6.70 -2.44
N GLU A 125 8.09 -7.91 -2.58
CA GLU A 125 8.56 -8.87 -3.58
C GLU A 125 8.32 -8.36 -5.01
N VAL A 126 7.21 -7.66 -5.23
CA VAL A 126 6.84 -7.08 -6.51
C VAL A 126 7.70 -5.85 -6.81
N GLU A 127 7.95 -5.00 -5.81
CA GLU A 127 8.88 -3.87 -5.93
C GLU A 127 10.26 -4.36 -6.37
N LYS A 128 10.79 -5.40 -5.72
CA LYS A 128 12.08 -6.02 -6.06
C LYS A 128 12.07 -6.66 -7.45
N PHE A 129 10.97 -7.31 -7.84
CA PHE A 129 10.84 -7.88 -9.18
C PHE A 129 10.92 -6.82 -10.28
N LEU A 130 10.34 -5.64 -10.05
CA LEU A 130 10.31 -4.54 -11.02
C LEU A 130 11.69 -3.86 -11.19
N GLU A 131 12.54 -3.89 -10.17
CA GLU A 131 13.87 -3.26 -10.20
C GLU A 131 14.74 -3.77 -11.38
N GLY A 132 15.32 -2.83 -12.11
CA GLY A 132 16.15 -3.09 -13.30
C GLY A 132 15.39 -3.49 -14.56
N LYS A 133 14.11 -3.84 -14.47
CA LYS A 133 13.29 -4.21 -15.64
C LYS A 133 12.91 -3.00 -16.47
N ARG A 134 12.52 -3.26 -17.73
CA ARG A 134 11.92 -2.25 -18.60
C ARG A 134 10.50 -1.97 -18.11
N ALA A 135 10.12 -0.70 -18.03
CA ALA A 135 8.74 -0.29 -17.79
C ALA A 135 7.91 -0.58 -19.04
N SER A 136 7.13 -1.66 -18.99
CA SER A 136 6.29 -2.12 -20.10
C SER A 136 5.12 -2.95 -19.59
N GLU A 137 4.05 -2.99 -20.38
CA GLU A 137 2.82 -3.70 -20.05
C GLU A 137 3.03 -5.17 -19.66
N ASP A 138 3.79 -5.94 -20.45
CA ASP A 138 4.12 -7.34 -20.12
C ASP A 138 4.80 -7.50 -18.74
N VAL A 139 5.70 -6.58 -18.38
CA VAL A 139 6.37 -6.59 -17.07
C VAL A 139 5.39 -6.27 -15.95
N PHE A 140 4.47 -5.33 -16.18
CA PHE A 140 3.44 -4.96 -15.20
C PHE A 140 2.41 -6.07 -15.00
N GLU A 141 2.06 -6.82 -16.05
CA GLU A 141 1.21 -8.01 -15.92
C GLU A 141 1.91 -9.12 -15.14
N GLN A 142 3.20 -9.35 -15.36
CA GLN A 142 3.96 -10.32 -14.57
C GLN A 142 4.02 -9.89 -13.09
N ALA A 143 4.20 -8.59 -12.83
CA ALA A 143 4.19 -8.02 -11.48
C ALA A 143 2.82 -8.20 -10.79
N SER A 144 1.71 -8.03 -11.52
CA SER A 144 0.37 -8.19 -10.97
C SER A 144 0.04 -9.66 -10.64
N ARG A 145 0.49 -10.60 -11.50
CA ARG A 145 0.43 -12.05 -11.21
C ARG A 145 1.27 -12.41 -9.99
N LEU A 146 2.47 -11.85 -9.87
CA LEU A 146 3.34 -12.05 -8.69
C LEU A 146 2.69 -11.52 -7.40
N ALA A 147 2.00 -10.38 -7.43
CA ALA A 147 1.30 -9.83 -6.27
C ALA A 147 0.16 -10.73 -5.77
N THR A 148 -0.43 -11.53 -6.67
CA THR A 148 -1.68 -12.24 -6.42
C THR A 148 -1.55 -13.75 -6.32
N LYS A 149 -0.36 -14.32 -6.62
CA LYS A 149 -0.12 -15.77 -6.69
C LYS A 149 -0.53 -16.55 -5.44
N ASP A 150 -0.33 -15.98 -4.25
CA ASP A 150 -0.50 -16.67 -2.96
C ASP A 150 -1.66 -16.08 -2.13
N LEU A 151 -2.55 -15.30 -2.77
CA LEU A 151 -3.66 -14.70 -2.06
C LEU A 151 -4.79 -15.71 -1.84
N ILE A 152 -5.30 -15.71 -0.61
CA ILE A 152 -6.38 -16.60 -0.17
C ILE A 152 -7.63 -15.77 0.09
N PRO A 153 -8.53 -15.62 -0.90
CA PRO A 153 -9.77 -14.90 -0.72
C PRO A 153 -10.78 -15.68 0.13
N LEU A 154 -11.67 -14.96 0.79
CA LEU A 154 -12.89 -15.51 1.39
C LEU A 154 -13.98 -15.67 0.33
N THR A 155 -15.01 -16.46 0.63
CA THR A 155 -16.09 -16.81 -0.30
C THR A 155 -16.69 -15.60 -1.04
N GLN A 156 -16.90 -14.49 -0.35
CA GLN A 156 -17.57 -13.31 -0.90
C GLN A 156 -16.61 -12.23 -1.45
N ASN A 157 -15.30 -12.43 -1.44
CA ASN A 157 -14.34 -11.41 -1.90
C ASN A 157 -13.36 -11.90 -2.98
N GLN A 158 -13.62 -13.07 -3.59
CA GLN A 158 -12.82 -13.63 -4.68
C GLN A 158 -12.67 -12.67 -5.87
N TYR A 159 -13.70 -11.86 -6.14
CA TYR A 159 -13.68 -10.84 -7.20
C TYR A 159 -12.55 -9.82 -7.04
N LYS A 160 -12.01 -9.64 -5.82
CA LYS A 160 -10.90 -8.72 -5.55
C LYS A 160 -9.59 -9.16 -6.19
N ILE A 161 -9.39 -10.46 -6.47
CA ILE A 161 -8.15 -10.98 -7.08
C ILE A 161 -7.94 -10.38 -8.49
N PRO A 162 -8.83 -10.61 -9.47
CA PRO A 162 -8.66 -10.03 -10.81
C PRO A 162 -8.75 -8.49 -10.79
N MET A 163 -9.55 -7.92 -9.87
CA MET A 163 -9.64 -6.48 -9.68
C MET A 163 -8.29 -5.88 -9.23
N LEU A 164 -7.60 -6.52 -8.30
CA LEU A 164 -6.27 -6.12 -7.83
C LEU A 164 -5.23 -6.26 -8.94
N GLN A 165 -5.27 -7.34 -9.73
CA GLN A 165 -4.37 -7.51 -10.87
C GLN A 165 -4.51 -6.36 -11.87
N GLY A 166 -5.75 -6.06 -12.27
CA GLY A 166 -6.04 -4.94 -13.16
C GLY A 166 -5.60 -3.60 -12.58
N ALA A 167 -5.91 -3.33 -11.31
CA ALA A 167 -5.52 -2.09 -10.64
C ALA A 167 -4.01 -1.89 -10.57
N ILE A 168 -3.23 -2.95 -10.34
CA ILE A 168 -1.76 -2.89 -10.33
C ILE A 168 -1.24 -2.52 -11.72
N VAL A 169 -1.75 -3.17 -12.77
CA VAL A 169 -1.32 -2.87 -14.15
C VAL A 169 -1.69 -1.43 -14.52
N THR A 170 -2.91 -0.98 -14.24
CA THR A 170 -3.35 0.40 -14.48
C THR A 170 -2.46 1.39 -13.74
N ALA A 171 -2.24 1.22 -12.43
CA ALA A 171 -1.44 2.16 -11.65
C ALA A 171 0.01 2.26 -12.15
N LEU A 172 0.62 1.15 -12.56
CA LEU A 172 1.98 1.13 -13.10
C LEU A 172 2.06 1.75 -14.50
N LYS A 173 1.04 1.54 -15.36
CA LYS A 173 0.95 2.19 -16.68
C LYS A 173 0.78 3.70 -16.54
N ASP A 174 -0.10 4.14 -15.65
CA ASP A 174 -0.38 5.55 -15.42
C ASP A 174 0.84 6.30 -14.85
N CYS A 175 1.72 5.61 -14.10
CA CYS A 175 3.01 6.20 -13.68
C CYS A 175 3.90 6.62 -14.86
N LEU A 176 3.71 6.04 -16.06
CA LEU A 176 4.45 6.41 -17.27
C LEU A 176 3.83 7.61 -18.01
N HIS A 177 2.64 8.03 -17.60
CA HIS A 177 1.87 9.13 -18.19
C HIS A 177 1.42 10.13 -17.10
N PRO A 178 2.38 10.76 -16.40
CA PRO A 178 2.08 11.63 -15.28
C PRO A 178 1.39 12.94 -15.67
#